data_AF-A0A396ZHA0-F1
#
_entry.id   AF-A0A396ZHA0-F1
#
_cell.length_a   1.000
_cell.length_b   1.000
_cell.length_c   1.000
_cell.angle_alpha   90.00
_cell.angle_beta   90.00
_cell.angle_gamma   90.00
#
_symmetry.space_group_name_H-M   'P 1'
#
loop_
_entity.id
_entity.type
_entity.pdbx_description
1 polymer ?
#
loop_
_entity_poly.entity_id
_entity_poly.type
_entity_poly.pdbx_seq_one_letter_code
_entity_poly.pdbx_strand_id
1 'polypeptide(L)'
;MILSAKFLHNAVSENRNNSVLIRLNSPTGAANPDRRPIVLGLAIDRSWSMKGEKLEAVIQSASSLVNWLTRRDFLSVIAYAEDIHVIQPIVQLVEKSSIINRIHTIQPGTSTNLSGGWLHTLRGLELFSDSTVYKRAILLTDGNPTQGITDPLDLIQIAGDHYKKGISTTVIGFGDDFNEILLKDIADAGGGNFYYIESPEATGDIFFREFGDIGSLYAQSIETKVQFGSDVEFLELLSDIPYYTELDPEQSSRTKAIVLQCGDMRADDIRNIVLKVRTHPENLIHNADKESGISVASSFYNLSEKMKLEKVSFQLNPDWKSTSIKEDADVIVESIVAKSGKMLKKASSLIKEGSLEDASKVLTSLIKDVDNQLDLAPDVMGSLKSRLEALEAKIKENSKTAGKHLMAGAYDIQYRTIDPISEEVEYHDHIFVYKSVGDIDLYKCPELKSNVQEKMLEGYRFVIINLKSSSYIDSSAIGTLIQISGWLKRRGGELIVSDLRDSVKKVFSITRLESHIRVAETEEAARLIVSDVIQERSL
;
A
#
# COMPACT_ATOMS: atom_id res chain seq x y z
N MET A 1 3.85 8.50 20.02
CA MET A 1 2.84 8.89 19.01
C MET A 1 2.18 10.19 19.46
N ILE A 2 1.84 11.09 18.55
CA ILE A 2 1.07 12.30 18.87
C ILE A 2 -0.37 12.06 18.41
N LEU A 3 -1.30 12.14 19.35
CA LEU A 3 -2.74 12.04 19.11
C LEU A 3 -3.35 13.43 19.25
N SER A 4 -4.21 13.81 18.30
CA SER A 4 -4.97 15.06 18.34
C SER A 4 -6.38 14.84 17.81
N ALA A 5 -7.34 15.65 18.25
CA ALA A 5 -8.69 15.64 17.72
C ALA A 5 -9.27 17.06 17.62
N LYS A 6 -10.19 17.28 16.68
CA LYS A 6 -10.87 18.56 16.45
C LYS A 6 -12.32 18.35 16.04
N PHE A 7 -13.21 19.24 16.49
CA PHE A 7 -14.56 19.38 15.92
C PHE A 7 -14.52 20.27 14.66
N LEU A 8 -15.46 20.03 13.73
CA LEU A 8 -15.75 20.98 12.64
C LEU A 8 -16.28 22.29 13.23
N HIS A 9 -17.24 22.18 14.15
CA HIS A 9 -17.75 23.30 14.94
C HIS A 9 -17.40 23.10 16.42
N ASN A 10 -16.60 23.98 17.00
CA ASN A 10 -16.26 23.88 18.43
C ASN A 10 -17.30 24.53 19.36
N ALA A 11 -18.45 24.94 18.82
CA ALA A 11 -19.45 25.79 19.44
C ALA A 11 -20.87 25.23 19.22
N VAL A 12 -21.86 25.81 19.91
CA VAL A 12 -23.27 25.47 19.67
C VAL A 12 -23.66 25.87 18.25
N SER A 13 -24.18 24.91 17.50
CA SER A 13 -24.71 25.10 16.14
C SER A 13 -26.21 24.80 16.13
N GLU A 14 -26.98 25.55 15.35
CA GLU A 14 -28.39 25.22 15.06
C GLU A 14 -28.50 23.82 14.41
N ASN A 15 -27.52 23.48 13.56
CA ASN A 15 -27.33 22.14 13.05
C ASN A 15 -26.47 21.34 14.03
N ARG A 16 -27.13 20.51 14.84
CA ARG A 16 -26.48 19.67 15.86
C ARG A 16 -25.54 18.60 15.29
N ASN A 17 -25.55 18.35 13.98
CA ASN A 17 -24.63 17.41 13.36
C ASN A 17 -23.25 18.05 13.20
N ASN A 18 -22.21 17.31 13.58
CA ASN A 18 -20.85 17.78 13.58
C ASN A 18 -19.90 16.69 13.06
N SER A 19 -18.78 17.08 12.46
CA SER A 19 -17.70 16.15 12.10
C SER A 19 -16.57 16.27 13.11
N VAL A 20 -15.89 15.17 13.39
CA VAL A 20 -14.71 15.12 14.24
C VAL A 20 -13.58 14.49 13.47
N LEU A 21 -12.44 15.18 13.41
CA LEU A 21 -11.19 14.66 12.90
C LEU A 21 -10.33 14.21 14.07
N ILE A 22 -9.93 12.94 14.07
CA ILE A 22 -8.90 12.39 14.94
C ILE A 22 -7.66 12.14 14.08
N ARG A 23 -6.51 12.62 14.52
CA ARG A 23 -5.23 12.46 13.81
C ARG A 23 -4.21 11.77 14.71
N LEU A 24 -3.70 10.65 14.22
CA LEU A 24 -2.55 9.94 14.76
C LEU A 24 -1.34 10.33 13.93
N ASN A 25 -0.33 10.91 14.58
CA ASN A 25 0.96 11.21 13.98
C ASN A 25 1.99 10.33 14.68
N SER A 26 2.61 9.42 13.94
CA SER A 26 3.82 8.79 14.43
C SER A 26 4.94 9.84 14.52
N PRO A 27 5.86 9.74 15.49
CA PRO A 27 6.99 10.64 15.54
C PRO A 27 7.86 10.48 14.29
N THR A 28 8.53 11.56 13.91
CA THR A 28 9.49 11.57 12.81
C THR A 28 10.65 10.65 13.17
N GLY A 29 10.64 9.43 12.65
CA GLY A 29 11.57 8.38 13.07
C GLY A 29 11.33 7.96 14.53
N ALA A 30 10.94 6.70 14.71
CA ALA A 30 11.70 5.87 15.64
C ALA A 30 13.17 5.91 15.18
N ALA A 31 13.88 6.96 15.56
CA ALA A 31 15.23 7.17 15.09
C ALA A 31 16.06 6.01 15.63
N ASN A 32 16.63 5.22 14.72
CA ASN A 32 18.07 5.10 14.84
C ASN A 32 18.58 6.54 14.67
N PRO A 33 19.02 7.24 15.75
CA PRO A 33 19.55 8.60 15.63
C PRO A 33 20.75 8.68 14.67
N ASP A 34 21.33 7.54 14.31
CA ASP A 34 22.38 7.42 13.29
C ASP A 34 21.87 7.27 11.85
N ARG A 35 20.55 7.20 11.59
CA ARG A 35 20.04 7.15 10.21
C ARG A 35 20.24 8.52 9.55
N ARG A 36 21.26 8.60 8.73
CA ARG A 36 21.57 9.77 7.89
C ARG A 36 20.47 9.96 6.85
N PRO A 37 20.07 11.22 6.57
CA PRO A 37 19.20 11.52 5.44
C PRO A 37 19.74 10.94 4.14
N ILE A 38 18.84 10.45 3.31
CA ILE A 38 19.15 9.97 1.97
C ILE A 38 18.77 11.05 0.97
N VAL A 39 19.67 11.29 0.03
CA VAL A 39 19.44 12.12 -1.14
C VAL A 39 19.35 11.20 -2.34
N LEU A 40 18.13 11.05 -2.85
CA LEU A 40 17.80 10.08 -3.88
C LEU A 40 17.51 10.78 -5.21
N GLY A 41 18.03 10.23 -6.29
CA GLY A 41 17.73 10.66 -7.65
C GLY A 41 17.16 9.50 -8.46
N LEU A 42 15.92 9.63 -8.95
CA LEU A 42 15.29 8.66 -9.85
C LEU A 42 15.45 9.11 -11.29
N ALA A 43 16.07 8.29 -12.12
CA ALA A 43 16.06 8.41 -13.57
C ALA A 43 15.11 7.35 -14.14
N ILE A 44 13.95 7.78 -14.63
CA ILE A 44 12.87 6.93 -15.16
C ILE A 44 12.91 6.95 -16.69
N ASP A 45 13.23 5.81 -17.29
CA ASP A 45 13.02 5.61 -18.72
C ASP A 45 11.52 5.65 -19.04
N ARG A 46 11.15 6.49 -20.00
CA ARG A 46 9.79 6.55 -20.55
C ARG A 46 9.76 6.28 -22.04
N SER A 47 10.80 5.68 -22.62
CA SER A 47 10.86 5.34 -24.05
C SER A 47 9.70 4.42 -24.46
N TRP A 48 9.50 4.25 -25.77
CA TRP A 48 8.37 3.49 -26.28
C TRP A 48 8.33 2.04 -25.80
N SER A 49 9.51 1.43 -25.57
CA SER A 49 9.64 0.07 -25.03
C SER A 49 9.04 -0.07 -23.62
N MET A 50 9.08 1.00 -22.82
CA MET A 50 8.49 1.05 -21.48
C MET A 50 6.96 1.12 -21.47
N LYS A 51 6.30 1.33 -22.62
CA LYS A 51 4.85 1.54 -22.67
C LYS A 51 4.06 0.36 -22.08
N GLY A 52 2.92 0.67 -21.46
CA GLY A 52 2.01 -0.33 -20.90
C GLY A 52 2.42 -0.72 -19.50
N GLU A 53 2.40 -2.02 -19.20
CA GLU A 53 2.54 -2.52 -17.83
C GLU A 53 3.90 -2.20 -17.19
N LYS A 54 4.98 -2.09 -17.98
CA LYS A 54 6.31 -1.71 -17.47
C LYS A 54 6.31 -0.30 -16.86
N LEU A 55 5.88 0.70 -17.64
CA LEU A 55 5.80 2.09 -17.16
C LEU A 55 4.78 2.22 -16.02
N GLU A 56 3.65 1.50 -16.08
CA GLU A 56 2.68 1.49 -14.98
C GLU A 56 3.31 0.94 -13.69
N ALA A 57 4.08 -0.14 -13.76
CA ALA A 57 4.77 -0.72 -12.61
C ALA A 57 5.87 0.21 -12.06
N VAL A 58 6.63 0.88 -12.93
CA VAL A 58 7.62 1.89 -12.54
C VAL A 58 6.94 3.04 -11.81
N ILE A 59 5.84 3.57 -12.35
CA ILE A 59 5.08 4.65 -11.73
C ILE A 59 4.56 4.22 -10.36
N GLN A 60 3.96 3.02 -10.24
CA GLN A 60 3.46 2.50 -8.96
C GLN A 60 4.59 2.32 -7.93
N SER A 61 5.76 1.87 -8.37
CA SER A 61 6.89 1.57 -7.48
C SER A 61 7.64 2.83 -7.07
N ALA A 62 7.80 3.79 -7.99
CA ALA A 62 8.27 5.14 -7.69
C ALA A 62 7.33 5.85 -6.70
N SER A 63 6.01 5.74 -6.87
CA SER A 63 5.03 6.26 -5.91
C SER A 63 5.15 5.58 -4.54
N SER A 64 5.37 4.26 -4.50
CA SER A 64 5.57 3.51 -3.25
C SER A 64 6.86 3.95 -2.53
N LEU A 65 7.94 4.16 -3.28
CA LEU A 65 9.19 4.69 -2.77
C LEU A 65 9.05 6.09 -2.16
N VAL A 66 8.31 6.99 -2.81
CA VAL A 66 8.00 8.32 -2.23
C VAL A 66 7.31 8.18 -0.88
N ASN A 67 6.43 7.18 -0.72
CA ASN A 67 5.79 6.91 0.56
C ASN A 67 6.75 6.35 1.61
N TRP A 68 7.70 5.49 1.21
CA TRP A 68 8.69 4.89 2.12
C TRP A 68 9.77 5.86 2.59
N LEU A 69 10.18 6.82 1.76
CA LEU A 69 11.13 7.87 2.14
C LEU A 69 10.54 8.74 3.25
N THR A 70 11.35 9.34 4.11
CA THR A 70 10.89 10.23 5.19
C THR A 70 10.95 11.70 4.77
N ARG A 71 10.31 12.62 5.51
CA ARG A 71 10.43 14.07 5.24
C ARG A 71 11.85 14.64 5.41
N ARG A 72 12.77 13.87 6.00
CA ARG A 72 14.20 14.22 6.09
C ARG A 72 14.97 13.91 4.82
N ASP A 73 14.41 13.05 3.96
CA ASP A 73 15.04 12.63 2.72
C ASP A 73 14.78 13.64 1.60
N PHE A 74 15.64 13.63 0.60
CA PHE A 74 15.58 14.49 -0.58
C PHE A 74 15.36 13.62 -1.81
N LEU A 75 14.53 14.09 -2.74
CA LEU A 75 14.21 13.35 -3.95
C LEU A 75 14.30 14.26 -5.17
N SER A 76 14.94 13.76 -6.23
CA SER A 76 14.76 14.24 -7.60
C SER A 76 14.18 13.13 -8.45
N VAL A 77 13.28 13.48 -9.37
CA VAL A 77 12.70 12.57 -10.35
C VAL A 77 12.89 13.17 -11.73
N ILE A 78 13.61 12.45 -12.58
CA ILE A 78 13.89 12.78 -13.97
C ILE A 78 13.27 11.69 -14.83
N ALA A 79 12.41 12.05 -15.78
CA ALA A 79 11.88 11.12 -16.77
C ALA A 79 12.54 11.39 -18.12
N TYR A 80 13.05 10.37 -18.80
CA TYR A 80 13.84 10.54 -20.02
C TYR A 80 13.38 9.62 -21.16
N ALA A 81 13.41 10.16 -22.37
CA ALA A 81 13.27 9.42 -23.62
C ALA A 81 14.22 10.05 -24.67
N GLU A 82 13.73 10.66 -25.75
CA GLU A 82 14.51 11.55 -26.62
C GLU A 82 14.98 12.83 -25.91
N ASP A 83 14.17 13.29 -24.97
CA ASP A 83 14.31 14.50 -24.19
C ASP A 83 14.26 14.20 -22.68
N ILE A 84 14.73 15.17 -21.89
CA ILE A 84 14.87 15.03 -20.43
C ILE A 84 13.81 15.91 -19.77
N HIS A 85 12.92 15.30 -19.00
CA HIS A 85 11.89 15.97 -18.23
C HIS A 85 12.20 15.93 -16.73
N VAL A 86 12.35 17.11 -16.13
CA VAL A 86 12.46 17.24 -14.68
C VAL A 86 11.06 17.19 -14.06
N ILE A 87 10.65 16.02 -13.59
CA ILE A 87 9.37 15.82 -12.90
C ILE A 87 9.44 16.43 -11.50
N GLN A 88 10.59 16.27 -10.83
CA GLN A 88 10.85 16.82 -9.51
C GLN A 88 12.33 17.23 -9.42
N PRO A 89 12.66 18.52 -9.26
CA PRO A 89 14.03 18.92 -8.90
C PRO A 89 14.38 18.36 -7.51
N ILE A 90 15.69 18.26 -7.21
CA ILE A 90 16.16 17.79 -5.90
C ILE A 90 15.66 18.72 -4.78
N VAL A 91 14.66 18.27 -4.04
CA VAL A 91 14.09 19.01 -2.90
C VAL A 91 13.80 18.05 -1.75
N GLN A 92 13.70 18.61 -0.55
CA GLN A 92 13.28 17.88 0.62
C GLN A 92 11.83 17.41 0.48
N LEU A 93 11.55 16.18 0.91
CA LEU A 93 10.24 15.54 0.79
C LEU A 93 9.19 16.06 1.79
N VAL A 94 8.80 17.32 1.68
CA VAL A 94 7.77 17.93 2.55
C VAL A 94 6.35 17.54 2.10
N GLU A 95 6.11 17.48 0.78
CA GLU A 95 4.80 17.23 0.16
C GLU A 95 4.82 16.02 -0.77
N LYS A 96 4.82 14.82 -0.19
CA LYS A 96 4.88 13.54 -0.91
C LYS A 96 3.74 13.34 -1.93
N SER A 97 2.52 13.75 -1.60
CA SER A 97 1.33 13.61 -2.46
C SER A 97 1.48 14.39 -3.78
N SER A 98 2.02 15.61 -3.70
CA SER A 98 2.29 16.49 -4.85
C SER A 98 3.29 15.85 -5.82
N ILE A 99 4.32 15.18 -5.27
CA ILE A 99 5.35 14.47 -6.05
C ILE A 99 4.75 13.23 -6.72
N ILE A 100 3.99 12.43 -5.98
CA ILE A 100 3.29 11.25 -6.51
C ILE A 100 2.40 11.64 -7.70
N ASN A 101 1.62 12.71 -7.57
CA ASN A 101 0.79 13.22 -8.66
C ASN A 101 1.60 13.60 -9.90
N ARG A 102 2.78 14.24 -9.74
CA ARG A 102 3.69 14.55 -10.86
C ARG A 102 4.30 13.30 -11.50
N ILE A 103 4.64 12.27 -10.72
CA ILE A 103 5.11 10.98 -11.26
C ILE A 103 4.02 10.33 -12.14
N HIS A 104 2.75 10.42 -11.73
CA HIS A 104 1.63 9.90 -12.52
C HIS A 104 1.37 10.65 -13.84
N THR A 105 1.99 11.82 -14.09
CA THR A 105 1.88 12.50 -15.38
C THR A 105 2.91 12.04 -16.41
N ILE A 106 3.81 11.11 -16.06
CA ILE A 106 4.81 10.58 -16.98
C ILE A 106 4.09 9.77 -18.08
N GLN A 107 4.38 10.12 -19.34
CA GLN A 107 3.80 9.48 -20.52
C GLN A 107 4.90 8.86 -21.40
N PRO A 108 4.60 7.78 -22.16
CA PRO A 108 5.57 7.20 -23.08
C PRO A 108 6.06 8.21 -24.14
N GLY A 109 7.38 8.21 -24.38
CA GLY A 109 8.09 8.90 -25.45
C GLY A 109 8.52 7.94 -26.55
N THR A 110 9.53 8.32 -27.33
CA THR A 110 9.94 7.56 -28.53
C THR A 110 11.25 6.79 -28.33
N SER A 111 12.37 7.49 -28.09
CA SER A 111 13.72 6.89 -28.05
C SER A 111 14.33 6.85 -26.65
N THR A 112 15.57 6.37 -26.50
CA THR A 112 16.21 6.11 -25.19
C THR A 112 17.53 6.87 -25.06
N ASN A 113 17.49 8.11 -24.54
CA ASN A 113 18.65 8.90 -24.14
C ASN A 113 19.03 8.62 -22.67
N LEU A 114 19.48 7.39 -22.41
CA LEU A 114 19.85 6.92 -21.07
C LEU A 114 20.90 7.81 -20.42
N SER A 115 21.98 8.10 -21.14
CA SER A 115 23.08 8.94 -20.63
C SER A 115 22.60 10.33 -20.23
N GLY A 116 21.72 10.96 -21.00
CA GLY A 116 21.17 12.27 -20.69
C GLY A 116 20.36 12.28 -19.39
N GLY A 117 19.39 11.37 -19.26
CA GLY A 117 18.55 11.26 -18.07
C GLY A 117 19.37 10.94 -16.81
N TRP A 118 20.27 9.97 -16.91
CA TRP A 118 21.10 9.55 -15.78
C TRP A 118 22.14 10.61 -15.36
N LEU A 119 22.85 11.23 -16.31
CA LEU A 119 23.80 12.31 -16.00
C LEU A 119 23.12 13.52 -15.38
N HIS A 120 21.89 13.85 -15.80
CA HIS A 120 21.12 14.93 -15.18
C HIS A 120 20.83 14.62 -13.71
N THR A 121 20.46 13.38 -13.40
CA THR A 121 20.26 12.90 -12.02
C THR A 121 21.57 12.96 -11.21
N LEU A 122 22.67 12.43 -11.75
CA LEU A 122 23.98 12.45 -11.10
C LEU A 122 24.47 13.86 -10.79
N ARG A 123 24.30 14.80 -11.73
CA ARG A 123 24.64 16.20 -11.54
C ARG A 123 23.84 16.84 -10.41
N GLY A 124 22.55 16.54 -10.31
CA GLY A 124 21.71 17.01 -9.20
C GLY A 124 22.21 16.53 -7.84
N LEU A 125 22.61 15.27 -7.75
CA LEU A 125 23.19 14.67 -6.54
C LEU A 125 24.57 15.25 -6.21
N GLU A 126 25.41 15.48 -7.21
CA GLU A 126 26.75 16.06 -7.04
C GLU A 126 26.67 17.49 -6.50
N LEU A 127 25.77 18.32 -7.03
CA LEU A 127 25.57 19.71 -6.60
C LEU A 127 24.97 19.83 -5.18
N PHE A 128 24.45 18.74 -4.61
CA PHE A 128 23.97 18.75 -3.23
C PHE A 128 25.12 18.97 -2.25
N SER A 129 25.11 20.08 -1.51
CA SER A 129 26.28 20.58 -0.77
C SER A 129 26.61 19.82 0.51
N ASP A 130 25.65 19.10 1.10
CA ASP A 130 25.88 18.32 2.31
C ASP A 130 26.63 17.02 2.00
N SER A 131 27.77 16.82 2.67
CA SER A 131 28.61 15.62 2.54
C SER A 131 28.31 14.56 3.61
N THR A 132 27.44 14.87 4.57
CA THR A 132 27.07 13.95 5.66
C THR A 132 25.90 13.03 5.30
N VAL A 133 25.23 13.32 4.18
CA VAL A 133 24.10 12.55 3.65
C VAL A 133 24.55 11.42 2.73
N TYR A 134 23.73 10.39 2.61
CA TYR A 134 23.97 9.32 1.65
C TYR A 134 23.32 9.68 0.29
N LYS A 135 24.10 9.70 -0.79
CA LYS A 135 23.63 10.07 -2.12
C LYS A 135 23.50 8.83 -3.01
N ARG A 136 22.31 8.62 -3.58
CA ARG A 136 22.05 7.47 -4.45
C ARG A 136 21.25 7.86 -5.69
N ALA A 137 21.71 7.42 -6.84
CA ALA A 137 20.97 7.43 -8.09
C ALA A 137 20.32 6.06 -8.32
N ILE A 138 19.09 6.05 -8.81
CA ILE A 138 18.37 4.86 -9.25
C ILE A 138 18.06 5.05 -10.72
N LEU A 139 18.60 4.16 -11.55
CA LEU A 139 18.38 4.14 -12.98
C LEU A 139 17.34 3.06 -13.31
N LEU A 140 16.19 3.45 -13.84
CA LEU A 140 15.12 2.56 -14.26
C LEU A 140 15.09 2.57 -15.78
N THR A 141 15.26 1.43 -16.43
CA THR A 141 15.31 1.32 -17.91
C THR A 141 14.95 -0.07 -18.40
N ASP A 142 14.41 -0.17 -19.61
CA ASP A 142 14.23 -1.44 -20.32
C ASP A 142 15.03 -1.52 -21.62
N GLY A 143 15.93 -0.56 -21.85
CA GLY A 143 16.45 -0.28 -23.17
C GLY A 143 17.97 -0.29 -23.29
N ASN A 144 18.40 -0.41 -24.54
CA ASN A 144 19.78 -0.11 -24.93
C ASN A 144 19.93 1.41 -25.14
N PRO A 145 21.03 2.04 -24.72
CA PRO A 145 21.30 3.43 -25.06
C PRO A 145 21.25 3.63 -26.59
N THR A 146 20.31 4.46 -27.06
CA THR A 146 20.17 4.76 -28.51
C THR A 146 20.60 6.18 -28.86
N GLN A 147 20.66 7.08 -27.87
CA GLN A 147 21.11 8.46 -28.01
C GLN A 147 22.06 8.88 -26.88
N GLY A 148 22.90 9.87 -27.17
CA GLY A 148 23.92 10.37 -26.25
C GLY A 148 25.13 9.45 -26.19
N ILE A 149 25.63 9.19 -24.99
CA ILE A 149 26.73 8.25 -24.76
C ILE A 149 26.16 6.83 -24.82
N THR A 150 26.62 6.06 -25.81
CA THR A 150 26.17 4.68 -26.06
C THR A 150 27.28 3.65 -25.90
N ASP A 151 28.54 4.09 -25.76
CA ASP A 151 29.67 3.19 -25.51
C ASP A 151 29.59 2.61 -24.08
N PRO A 152 29.58 1.27 -23.92
CA PRO A 152 29.58 0.62 -22.62
C PRO A 152 30.69 1.07 -21.68
N LEU A 153 31.92 1.23 -22.18
CA LEU A 153 33.08 1.57 -21.36
C LEU A 153 32.97 2.99 -20.78
N ASP A 154 32.44 3.92 -21.56
CA ASP A 154 32.20 5.29 -21.11
C ASP A 154 31.14 5.33 -20.00
N LEU A 155 30.05 4.57 -20.13
CA LEU A 155 28.98 4.50 -19.12
C LEU A 155 29.47 3.89 -17.79
N ILE A 156 30.28 2.83 -17.88
CA ILE A 156 30.93 2.19 -16.72
C ILE A 156 31.88 3.18 -16.04
N GLN A 157 32.68 3.91 -16.84
CA GLN A 157 33.60 4.93 -16.31
C GLN A 157 32.84 6.06 -15.59
N ILE A 158 31.73 6.55 -16.16
CA ILE A 158 30.86 7.54 -15.52
C ILE A 158 30.36 7.05 -14.17
N ALA A 159 29.92 5.78 -14.07
CA ALA A 159 29.45 5.20 -12.81
C ALA A 159 30.56 5.20 -11.76
N GLY A 160 31.75 4.70 -12.13
CA GLY A 160 32.91 4.63 -11.26
C GLY A 160 33.40 6.01 -10.78
N ASP A 161 33.38 7.01 -11.66
CA ASP A 161 33.81 8.36 -11.30
C ASP A 161 32.82 9.06 -10.35
N HIS A 162 31.52 8.79 -10.45
CA HIS A 162 30.53 9.30 -9.49
C HIS A 162 30.53 8.52 -8.17
N TYR A 163 30.83 7.22 -8.20
CA TYR A 163 31.01 6.44 -6.98
C TYR A 163 32.20 6.96 -6.14
N LYS A 164 33.33 7.32 -6.78
CA LYS A 164 34.45 7.99 -6.10
C LYS A 164 34.07 9.33 -5.45
N LYS A 165 33.01 9.98 -5.93
CA LYS A 165 32.43 11.21 -5.36
C LYS A 165 31.37 10.95 -4.28
N GLY A 166 31.15 9.68 -3.90
CA GLY A 166 30.19 9.28 -2.86
C GLY A 166 28.75 9.15 -3.34
N ILE A 167 28.52 9.02 -4.65
CA ILE A 167 27.19 8.83 -5.25
C ILE A 167 27.08 7.40 -5.76
N SER A 168 26.29 6.56 -5.09
CA SER A 168 26.06 5.19 -5.55
C SER A 168 25.02 5.15 -6.67
N THR A 169 25.15 4.25 -7.65
CA THR A 169 24.12 4.01 -8.68
C THR A 169 23.57 2.59 -8.59
N THR A 170 22.28 2.48 -8.28
CA THR A 170 21.51 1.24 -8.43
C THR A 170 20.83 1.26 -9.79
N VAL A 171 20.82 0.13 -10.49
CA VAL A 171 20.20 -0.02 -11.81
C VAL A 171 19.09 -1.07 -11.72
N ILE A 172 17.91 -0.72 -12.22
CA ILE A 172 16.73 -1.57 -12.26
C ILE A 172 16.31 -1.73 -13.73
N GLY A 173 16.59 -2.90 -14.29
CA GLY A 173 16.25 -3.29 -15.66
C GLY A 173 14.84 -3.89 -15.76
N PHE A 174 14.08 -3.58 -16.82
CA PHE A 174 12.74 -4.13 -17.05
C PHE A 174 12.65 -4.92 -18.37
N GLY A 175 12.05 -6.11 -18.37
CA GLY A 175 11.78 -6.92 -19.58
C GLY A 175 13.03 -7.48 -20.30
N ASP A 176 12.84 -8.21 -21.39
CA ASP A 176 13.91 -9.09 -21.93
C ASP A 176 14.89 -8.43 -22.94
N ASP A 177 14.65 -7.18 -23.36
CA ASP A 177 15.27 -6.56 -24.54
C ASP A 177 16.35 -5.49 -24.22
N PHE A 178 17.14 -5.68 -23.16
CA PHE A 178 18.24 -4.78 -22.80
C PHE A 178 19.59 -5.48 -22.61
N ASN A 179 20.68 -4.71 -22.70
CA ASN A 179 22.03 -5.20 -22.43
C ASN A 179 22.26 -5.37 -20.92
N GLU A 180 21.87 -6.53 -20.39
CA GLU A 180 22.01 -6.88 -18.97
C GLU A 180 23.45 -6.76 -18.47
N ILE A 181 24.41 -7.18 -19.29
CA ILE A 181 25.84 -7.09 -18.97
C ILE A 181 26.22 -5.63 -18.73
N LEU A 182 25.84 -4.72 -19.63
CA LEU A 182 26.08 -3.29 -19.48
C LEU A 182 25.42 -2.72 -18.22
N LEU A 183 24.12 -2.99 -17.99
CA LEU A 183 23.41 -2.43 -16.84
C LEU A 183 23.98 -2.92 -15.51
N LYS A 184 24.40 -4.19 -15.47
CA LYS A 184 25.09 -4.76 -14.32
C LYS A 184 26.46 -4.14 -14.12
N ASP A 185 27.26 -3.99 -15.17
CA ASP A 185 28.58 -3.37 -15.08
C ASP A 185 28.50 -1.90 -14.62
N ILE A 186 27.45 -1.17 -15.02
CA ILE A 186 27.15 0.19 -14.52
C ILE A 186 26.85 0.16 -13.02
N ALA A 187 26.01 -0.77 -12.54
CA ALA A 187 25.68 -0.88 -11.12
C ALA A 187 26.91 -1.26 -10.28
N ASP A 188 27.69 -2.24 -10.74
CA ASP A 188 28.90 -2.73 -10.09
C ASP A 188 29.96 -1.60 -9.99
N ALA A 189 30.22 -0.89 -11.10
CA ALA A 189 31.13 0.26 -11.09
C ALA A 189 30.58 1.44 -10.28
N GLY A 190 29.25 1.62 -10.25
CA GLY A 190 28.54 2.63 -9.48
C GLY A 190 28.39 2.30 -7.98
N GLY A 191 28.89 1.15 -7.51
CA GLY A 191 28.81 0.71 -6.12
C GLY A 191 27.37 0.59 -5.58
N GLY A 192 26.42 0.29 -6.46
CA GLY A 192 25.03 -0.01 -6.12
C GLY A 192 24.63 -1.41 -6.56
N ASN A 193 23.33 -1.67 -6.58
CA ASN A 193 22.80 -2.98 -6.92
C ASN A 193 22.26 -3.00 -8.35
N PHE A 194 22.35 -4.15 -9.02
CA PHE A 194 21.59 -4.43 -10.24
C PHE A 194 20.39 -5.30 -9.90
N TYR A 195 19.21 -4.89 -10.35
CA TYR A 195 17.99 -5.68 -10.24
C TYR A 195 17.38 -5.85 -11.62
N TYR A 196 16.91 -7.06 -11.89
CA TYR A 196 16.15 -7.37 -13.09
C TYR A 196 14.69 -7.64 -12.74
N ILE A 197 13.79 -6.98 -13.46
CA ILE A 197 12.34 -7.13 -13.34
C ILE A 197 11.85 -7.83 -14.60
N GLU A 198 11.62 -9.14 -14.46
CA GLU A 198 11.01 -9.99 -15.48
C GLU A 198 9.55 -9.61 -15.74
N SER A 199 8.83 -9.20 -14.68
CA SER A 199 7.41 -8.85 -14.78
C SER A 199 7.03 -7.66 -13.89
N PRO A 200 6.05 -6.83 -14.32
CA PRO A 200 5.47 -5.73 -13.54
C PRO A 200 5.22 -6.05 -12.05
N GLU A 201 4.77 -7.27 -11.74
CA GLU A 201 4.42 -7.73 -10.40
C GLU A 201 5.63 -7.80 -9.46
N ALA A 202 6.83 -8.09 -9.98
CA ALA A 202 8.07 -8.19 -9.21
C ALA A 202 8.67 -6.82 -8.85
N THR A 203 8.20 -5.74 -9.47
CA THR A 203 8.73 -4.38 -9.27
C THR A 203 8.64 -3.93 -7.82
N GLY A 204 7.52 -4.24 -7.15
CA GLY A 204 7.29 -3.86 -5.75
C GLY A 204 8.29 -4.50 -4.78
N ASP A 205 8.63 -5.77 -5.00
CA ASP A 205 9.55 -6.54 -4.13
C ASP A 205 11.00 -6.09 -4.31
N ILE A 206 11.40 -5.76 -5.54
CA ILE A 206 12.74 -5.25 -5.85
C ILE A 206 12.95 -3.87 -5.25
N PHE A 207 11.95 -2.99 -5.40
CA PHE A 207 11.94 -1.71 -4.70
C PHE A 207 11.98 -1.93 -3.18
N PHE A 208 11.19 -2.86 -2.63
CA PHE A 208 11.24 -3.12 -1.19
C PHE A 208 12.58 -3.71 -0.74
N ARG A 209 13.25 -4.53 -1.54
CA ARG A 209 14.59 -5.05 -1.23
C ARG A 209 15.63 -3.94 -1.20
N GLU A 210 15.52 -2.97 -2.11
CA GLU A 210 16.41 -1.83 -2.20
C GLU A 210 16.12 -0.76 -1.12
N PHE A 211 14.86 -0.61 -0.71
CA PHE A 211 14.39 0.53 0.09
C PHE A 211 13.61 0.17 1.37
N GLY A 212 13.43 -1.10 1.71
CA GLY A 212 12.59 -1.56 2.83
C GLY A 212 13.08 -1.09 4.19
N ASP A 213 14.39 -0.89 4.33
CA ASP A 213 15.04 -0.36 5.54
C ASP A 213 14.93 1.17 5.68
N ILE A 214 14.43 1.87 4.66
CA ILE A 214 14.34 3.35 4.60
C ILE A 214 13.14 3.88 5.41
N GLY A 215 12.12 3.04 5.68
CA GLY A 215 10.87 3.42 6.35
C GLY A 215 10.49 2.50 7.52
N SER A 216 11.33 2.39 8.56
CA SER A 216 11.14 1.50 9.70
C SER A 216 9.74 1.59 10.33
N LEU A 217 9.13 0.44 10.59
CA LEU A 217 7.85 0.31 11.29
C LEU A 217 7.95 0.89 12.72
N TYR A 218 7.02 1.76 13.12
CA TYR A 218 7.05 2.47 14.41
C TYR A 218 6.09 1.85 15.42
N ALA A 219 4.84 1.66 15.02
CA ALA A 219 3.75 1.20 15.87
C ALA A 219 3.03 0.02 15.21
N GLN A 220 2.81 -1.05 15.99
CA GLN A 220 2.01 -2.20 15.59
C GLN A 220 0.74 -2.33 16.41
N SER A 221 -0.31 -2.88 15.79
CA SER A 221 -1.58 -3.20 16.43
C SER A 221 -2.17 -2.00 17.18
N ILE A 222 -2.26 -0.87 16.48
CA ILE A 222 -2.85 0.35 17.01
C ILE A 222 -4.35 0.14 17.16
N GLU A 223 -4.82 0.27 18.39
CA GLU A 223 -6.23 0.31 18.73
C GLU A 223 -6.57 1.71 19.25
N THR A 224 -7.62 2.34 18.74
CA THR A 224 -8.07 3.66 19.20
C THR A 224 -9.49 3.59 19.72
N LYS A 225 -9.65 3.81 21.02
CA LYS A 225 -10.95 3.93 21.68
C LYS A 225 -11.39 5.39 21.73
N VAL A 226 -12.61 5.65 21.28
CA VAL A 226 -13.26 6.96 21.31
C VAL A 226 -14.48 6.85 22.21
N GLN A 227 -14.49 7.55 23.34
CA GLN A 227 -15.58 7.59 24.31
C GLN A 227 -16.35 8.91 24.17
N PHE A 228 -17.68 8.83 24.21
CA PHE A 228 -18.57 9.98 24.00
C PHE A 228 -19.25 10.37 25.31
N GLY A 229 -18.99 11.60 25.76
CA GLY A 229 -19.66 12.22 26.90
C GLY A 229 -21.15 12.45 26.63
N SER A 230 -21.92 12.70 27.69
CA SER A 230 -23.40 12.72 27.66
C SER A 230 -24.03 13.70 26.66
N ASP A 231 -23.26 14.70 26.25
CA ASP A 231 -23.54 15.76 25.28
C ASP A 231 -23.15 15.41 23.84
N VAL A 232 -22.58 14.24 23.58
CA VAL A 232 -22.18 13.81 22.23
C VAL A 232 -22.75 12.42 21.93
N GLU A 233 -23.42 12.30 20.79
CA GLU A 233 -23.98 11.05 20.25
C GLU A 233 -23.21 10.66 18.98
N PHE A 234 -22.73 9.43 18.91
CA PHE A 234 -22.10 8.89 17.70
C PHE A 234 -23.15 8.59 16.62
N LEU A 235 -22.92 9.05 15.38
CA LEU A 235 -23.82 8.81 14.24
C LEU A 235 -23.21 7.81 13.25
N GLU A 236 -22.02 8.11 12.72
CA GLU A 236 -21.36 7.23 11.77
C GLU A 236 -19.85 7.43 11.77
N LEU A 237 -19.11 6.39 11.40
CA LEU A 237 -17.72 6.49 10.99
C LEU A 237 -17.65 6.75 9.47
N LEU A 238 -16.93 7.79 9.06
CA LEU A 238 -16.68 8.10 7.64
C LEU A 238 -15.43 7.38 7.12
N SER A 239 -14.40 7.27 7.97
CA SER A 239 -13.22 6.47 7.66
C SER A 239 -13.56 4.98 7.63
N ASP A 240 -13.04 4.24 6.66
CA ASP A 240 -13.19 2.79 6.57
C ASP A 240 -12.13 2.12 7.41
N ILE A 241 -12.43 2.05 8.70
CA ILE A 241 -11.61 1.37 9.68
C ILE A 241 -12.56 0.40 10.39
N PRO A 242 -12.20 -0.89 10.52
CA PRO A 242 -13.00 -1.81 11.31
C PRO A 242 -13.15 -1.30 12.74
N TYR A 243 -14.38 -1.37 13.25
CA TYR A 243 -14.68 -0.94 14.61
C TYR A 243 -15.83 -1.73 15.20
N TYR A 244 -15.90 -1.71 16.53
CA TYR A 244 -17.07 -2.15 17.27
C TYR A 244 -17.53 -1.06 18.24
N THR A 245 -18.80 -1.13 18.63
CA THR A 245 -19.44 -0.19 19.56
C THR A 245 -19.55 -0.81 20.95
N GLU A 246 -19.37 0.01 21.98
CA GLU A 246 -19.71 -0.30 23.35
C GLU A 246 -20.96 0.51 23.72
N LEU A 247 -22.05 -0.16 24.08
CA LEU A 247 -23.30 0.48 24.47
C LEU A 247 -23.24 1.00 25.90
N ASP A 248 -24.01 2.04 26.18
CA ASP A 248 -24.16 2.58 27.53
C ASP A 248 -24.97 1.62 28.41
N PRO A 249 -24.43 1.13 29.54
CA PRO A 249 -25.18 0.28 30.47
C PRO A 249 -26.45 0.95 31.02
N GLU A 250 -26.46 2.28 31.14
CA GLU A 250 -27.61 3.04 31.66
C GLU A 250 -28.61 3.41 30.55
N GLN A 251 -28.17 3.41 29.30
CA GLN A 251 -28.97 3.78 28.12
C GLN A 251 -28.68 2.81 26.97
N SER A 252 -29.33 1.65 26.95
CA SER A 252 -29.01 0.55 26.03
C SER A 252 -29.03 0.89 24.53
N SER A 253 -29.68 1.98 24.10
CA SER A 253 -29.70 2.45 22.71
C SER A 253 -28.56 3.40 22.34
N ARG A 254 -27.78 3.87 23.33
CA ARG A 254 -26.73 4.87 23.15
C ARG A 254 -25.38 4.19 23.02
N THR A 255 -24.60 4.59 22.02
CA THR A 255 -23.19 4.20 21.92
C THR A 255 -22.36 5.05 22.89
N LYS A 256 -21.77 4.42 23.90
CA LYS A 256 -20.88 5.06 24.87
C LYS A 256 -19.46 5.20 24.34
N ALA A 257 -19.00 4.22 23.57
CA ALA A 257 -17.69 4.27 22.95
C ALA A 257 -17.66 3.49 21.63
N ILE A 258 -16.68 3.82 20.78
CA ILE A 258 -16.27 2.97 19.66
C ILE A 258 -14.80 2.59 19.83
N VAL A 259 -14.44 1.40 19.40
CA VAL A 259 -13.05 0.93 19.39
C VAL A 259 -12.65 0.62 17.97
N LEU A 260 -11.66 1.35 17.48
CA LEU A 260 -11.16 1.36 16.11
C LEU A 260 -9.91 0.49 16.01
N GLN A 261 -9.86 -0.42 15.03
CA GLN A 261 -8.69 -1.23 14.72
C GLN A 261 -7.83 -0.52 13.67
N CYS A 262 -6.92 0.35 14.10
CA CYS A 262 -6.14 1.23 13.22
C CYS A 262 -4.95 0.55 12.54
N GLY A 263 -4.61 -0.68 12.91
CA GLY A 263 -3.53 -1.46 12.31
C GLY A 263 -2.15 -0.89 12.64
N ASP A 264 -1.25 -0.85 11.66
CA ASP A 264 0.14 -0.48 11.88
C ASP A 264 0.45 0.94 11.35
N MET A 265 1.51 1.56 11.88
CA MET A 265 2.06 2.83 11.38
C MET A 265 3.59 2.80 11.35
N ARG A 266 4.17 3.29 10.25
CA ARG A 266 5.61 3.56 10.12
C ARG A 266 5.93 4.90 10.75
N ALA A 267 7.22 5.17 10.91
CA ALA A 267 7.64 6.47 11.41
C ALA A 267 7.35 7.58 10.39
N ASP A 268 6.99 8.78 10.86
CA ASP A 268 6.54 9.92 10.03
C ASP A 268 5.24 9.69 9.24
N ASP A 269 4.50 8.59 9.52
CA ASP A 269 3.13 8.38 9.04
C ASP A 269 2.13 9.27 9.78
N ILE A 270 1.11 9.70 9.03
CA ILE A 270 -0.08 10.40 9.51
C ILE A 270 -1.30 9.56 9.17
N ARG A 271 -2.18 9.34 10.14
CA ARG A 271 -3.47 8.66 9.95
C ARG A 271 -4.61 9.58 10.41
N ASN A 272 -5.49 9.91 9.48
CA ASN A 272 -6.68 10.73 9.72
C ASN A 272 -7.92 9.83 9.81
N ILE A 273 -8.72 10.06 10.85
CA ILE A 273 -9.93 9.31 11.15
C ILE A 273 -11.05 10.34 11.29
N VAL A 274 -12.12 10.19 10.52
CA VAL A 274 -13.25 11.10 10.54
C VAL A 274 -14.52 10.36 10.94
N LEU A 275 -15.24 10.94 11.90
CA LEU A 275 -16.52 10.46 12.39
C LEU A 275 -17.55 11.60 12.45
N LYS A 276 -18.83 11.25 12.31
CA LYS A 276 -19.95 12.16 12.52
C LYS A 276 -20.58 11.92 13.88
N VAL A 277 -20.92 13.01 14.52
CA VAL A 277 -21.59 13.05 15.82
C VAL A 277 -22.76 14.02 15.80
N ARG A 278 -23.64 13.87 16.78
CA ARG A 278 -24.66 14.86 17.12
C ARG A 278 -24.38 15.42 18.51
N THR A 279 -24.52 16.73 18.66
CA THR A 279 -24.22 17.44 19.92
C THR A 279 -25.52 17.81 20.65
N HIS A 280 -25.51 17.62 21.97
CA HIS A 280 -26.63 17.81 22.90
C HIS A 280 -26.19 18.63 24.13
N PRO A 281 -25.85 19.92 23.96
CA PRO A 281 -25.39 20.77 25.06
C PRO A 281 -26.40 20.85 26.22
N GLU A 282 -27.70 20.69 25.95
CA GLU A 282 -28.76 20.66 26.96
C GLU A 282 -28.60 19.54 27.99
N ASN A 283 -27.96 18.43 27.63
CA ASN A 283 -27.78 17.28 28.53
C ASN A 283 -26.83 17.59 29.71
N LEU A 284 -26.01 18.64 29.58
CA LEU A 284 -25.09 19.09 30.63
C LEU A 284 -25.77 20.01 31.65
N ILE A 285 -26.84 20.71 31.26
CA ILE A 285 -27.57 21.64 32.13
C ILE A 285 -28.26 20.89 33.27
N HIS A 286 -28.69 19.65 33.01
CA HIS A 286 -29.42 18.83 33.97
C HIS A 286 -28.55 17.88 34.81
N ASN A 287 -27.23 17.83 34.58
CA ASN A 287 -26.29 16.99 35.34
C ASN A 287 -24.85 17.51 35.24
N ALA A 288 -24.43 18.36 36.19
CA ALA A 288 -23.08 18.94 36.22
C ALA A 288 -21.95 17.92 36.45
N ASP A 289 -22.27 16.70 36.92
CA ASP A 289 -21.30 15.65 37.23
C ASP A 289 -21.05 14.65 36.08
N LYS A 290 -21.68 14.82 34.91
CA LYS A 290 -21.52 13.90 33.76
C LYS A 290 -20.33 14.27 32.87
N GLU A 291 -19.64 13.26 32.36
CA GLU A 291 -18.57 13.41 31.35
C GLU A 291 -19.10 14.17 30.12
N SER A 292 -18.31 15.13 29.63
CA SER A 292 -18.62 15.99 28.48
C SER A 292 -17.55 15.85 27.39
N GLY A 293 -17.96 16.00 26.13
CA GLY A 293 -17.09 15.99 24.97
C GLY A 293 -16.71 14.59 24.51
N ILE A 294 -15.48 14.44 24.02
CA ILE A 294 -14.97 13.19 23.47
C ILE A 294 -13.60 12.89 24.09
N SER A 295 -13.44 11.67 24.63
CA SER A 295 -12.14 11.16 25.05
C SER A 295 -11.61 10.19 24.00
N VAL A 296 -10.38 10.40 23.53
CA VAL A 296 -9.72 9.51 22.58
C VAL A 296 -8.50 8.90 23.24
N ALA A 297 -8.37 7.59 23.23
CA ALA A 297 -7.22 6.87 23.74
C ALA A 297 -6.73 5.86 22.70
N SER A 298 -5.45 5.91 22.36
CA SER A 298 -4.82 4.96 21.43
C SER A 298 -3.75 4.15 22.14
N SER A 299 -3.74 2.84 21.92
CA SER A 299 -2.71 1.93 22.42
C SER A 299 -2.03 1.17 21.29
N PHE A 300 -0.73 0.94 21.40
CA PHE A 300 0.06 0.28 20.35
C PHE A 300 1.37 -0.29 20.91
N TYR A 301 1.96 -1.26 20.21
CA TYR A 301 3.32 -1.72 20.50
C TYR A 301 4.33 -0.83 19.80
N ASN A 302 5.21 -0.17 20.56
CA ASN A 302 6.27 0.68 20.02
C ASN A 302 7.52 -0.15 19.70
N LEU A 303 7.87 -0.21 18.41
CA LEU A 303 9.03 -0.97 17.93
C LEU A 303 10.36 -0.28 18.23
N SER A 304 10.41 1.05 18.39
CA SER A 304 11.62 1.73 18.87
C SER A 304 11.96 1.43 20.32
N GLU A 305 10.97 1.11 21.15
CA GLU A 305 11.16 0.84 22.58
C GLU A 305 11.05 -0.66 22.88
N LYS A 306 11.64 -1.53 22.04
CA LYS A 306 11.65 -2.99 22.26
C LYS A 306 10.26 -3.62 22.43
N MET A 307 9.29 -3.24 21.58
CA MET A 307 7.91 -3.76 21.61
C MET A 307 7.14 -3.43 22.89
N LYS A 308 7.45 -2.31 23.54
CA LYS A 308 6.70 -1.85 24.72
C LYS A 308 5.31 -1.38 24.32
N LEU A 309 4.29 -1.79 25.09
CA LEU A 309 2.92 -1.29 24.94
C LEU A 309 2.83 0.15 25.45
N GLU A 310 2.51 1.09 24.57
CA GLU A 310 2.29 2.50 24.87
C GLU A 310 0.82 2.89 24.78
N LYS A 311 0.45 3.94 25.52
CA LYS A 311 -0.88 4.54 25.48
C LYS A 311 -0.76 6.05 25.39
N VAL A 312 -1.54 6.65 24.49
CA VAL A 312 -1.66 8.10 24.33
C VAL A 312 -3.14 8.47 24.39
N SER A 313 -3.46 9.58 25.05
CA SER A 313 -4.85 10.03 25.23
C SER A 313 -5.00 11.51 24.92
N PHE A 314 -6.16 11.88 24.41
CA PHE A 314 -6.53 13.24 24.08
C PHE A 314 -8.00 13.49 24.48
N GLN A 315 -8.23 14.58 25.21
CA GLN A 315 -9.58 14.99 25.60
C GLN A 315 -10.01 16.17 24.74
N LEU A 316 -11.08 15.98 23.97
CA LEU A 316 -11.70 17.01 23.13
C LEU A 316 -12.93 17.56 23.84
N ASN A 317 -12.78 18.76 24.42
CA ASN A 317 -13.86 19.44 25.13
C ASN A 317 -14.53 20.48 24.22
N PRO A 318 -15.85 20.43 24.06
CA PRO A 318 -16.60 21.43 23.32
C PRO A 318 -16.76 22.74 24.11
N ASP A 319 -16.81 23.87 23.41
CA ASP A 319 -17.13 25.17 24.02
C ASP A 319 -18.59 25.55 23.73
N TRP A 320 -19.51 24.97 24.50
CA TRP A 320 -20.95 25.25 24.35
C TRP A 320 -21.36 26.68 24.74
N LYS A 321 -20.44 27.52 25.23
CA LYS A 321 -20.72 28.92 25.55
C LYS A 321 -20.40 29.83 24.38
N SER A 322 -19.51 29.41 23.49
CA SER A 322 -19.18 30.14 22.29
C SER A 322 -20.30 30.08 21.25
N THR A 323 -20.52 31.20 20.56
CA THR A 323 -21.41 31.33 19.39
C THR A 323 -20.62 31.41 18.08
N SER A 324 -19.31 31.16 18.12
CA SER A 324 -18.46 31.20 16.94
C SER A 324 -18.66 29.96 16.07
N ILE A 325 -19.29 30.13 14.90
CA ILE A 325 -19.60 29.06 13.94
C ILE A 325 -18.47 28.89 12.91
N LYS A 326 -17.24 29.31 13.21
CA LYS A 326 -16.15 29.17 12.23
C LYS A 326 -15.78 27.69 12.10
N GLU A 327 -15.98 27.14 10.90
CA GLU A 327 -15.61 25.78 10.57
C GLU A 327 -14.07 25.60 10.51
N ASP A 328 -13.57 24.46 10.98
CA ASP A 328 -12.16 24.09 10.82
C ASP A 328 -11.91 23.49 9.43
N ALA A 329 -11.06 24.15 8.65
CA ALA A 329 -10.76 23.79 7.27
C ALA A 329 -10.14 22.38 7.13
N ASP A 330 -9.32 21.93 8.09
CA ASP A 330 -8.75 20.58 8.05
C ASP A 330 -9.87 19.54 8.17
N VAL A 331 -10.86 19.80 9.03
CA VAL A 331 -11.98 18.89 9.26
C VAL A 331 -12.88 18.82 8.02
N ILE A 332 -13.10 19.94 7.31
CA ILE A 332 -13.85 19.96 6.04
C ILE A 332 -13.13 19.09 5.01
N VAL A 333 -11.84 19.35 4.78
CA VAL A 333 -11.04 18.65 3.77
C VAL A 333 -11.04 17.15 4.01
N GLU A 334 -10.70 16.72 5.23
CA GLU A 334 -10.64 15.30 5.57
C GLU A 334 -12.03 14.64 5.56
N SER A 335 -13.09 15.37 5.91
CA SER A 335 -14.46 14.86 5.82
C SER A 335 -14.87 14.57 4.37
N ILE A 336 -14.51 15.44 3.43
CA ILE A 336 -14.81 15.26 2.00
C ILE A 336 -14.03 14.07 1.44
N VAL A 337 -12.75 13.94 1.79
CA VAL A 337 -11.90 12.81 1.37
C VAL A 337 -12.48 11.49 1.91
N ALA A 338 -12.76 11.41 3.21
CA ALA A 338 -13.32 10.21 3.83
C ALA A 338 -14.70 9.85 3.26
N LYS A 339 -15.59 10.85 3.11
CA LYS A 339 -16.93 10.67 2.50
C LYS A 339 -16.82 10.16 1.06
N SER A 340 -15.89 10.70 0.27
CA SER A 340 -15.69 10.30 -1.12
C SER A 340 -15.32 8.82 -1.22
N GLY A 341 -14.41 8.32 -0.38
CA GLY A 341 -14.07 6.90 -0.34
C GLY A 341 -15.28 6.00 -0.04
N LYS A 342 -16.05 6.34 1.00
CA LYS A 342 -17.26 5.58 1.38
C LYS A 342 -18.34 5.60 0.29
N MET A 343 -18.58 6.76 -0.31
CA MET A 343 -19.60 6.91 -1.35
C MET A 343 -19.17 6.25 -2.67
N LEU A 344 -17.86 6.16 -2.95
CA LEU A 344 -17.34 5.40 -4.09
C LEU A 344 -17.56 3.90 -3.94
N LYS A 345 -17.44 3.34 -2.72
CA LYS A 345 -17.86 1.94 -2.46
C LYS A 345 -19.35 1.74 -2.76
N LYS A 346 -20.19 2.68 -2.31
CA LYS A 346 -21.63 2.64 -2.60
C LYS A 346 -21.93 2.74 -4.10
N ALA A 347 -21.28 3.66 -4.82
CA ALA A 347 -21.39 3.78 -6.26
C ALA A 347 -20.95 2.48 -6.95
N SER A 348 -19.87 1.84 -6.47
CA SER A 348 -19.45 0.54 -6.98
C SER A 348 -20.51 -0.54 -6.83
N SER A 349 -21.16 -0.64 -5.67
CA SER A 349 -22.21 -1.64 -5.43
C SER A 349 -23.41 -1.41 -6.34
N LEU A 350 -23.87 -0.16 -6.47
CA LEU A 350 -24.97 0.20 -7.37
C LEU A 350 -24.68 -0.20 -8.81
N ILE A 351 -23.43 -0.09 -9.25
CA ILE A 351 -23.04 -0.47 -10.60
C ILE A 351 -22.96 -1.99 -10.78
N LYS A 352 -22.49 -2.72 -9.77
CA LYS A 352 -22.57 -4.20 -9.77
C LYS A 352 -24.02 -4.68 -9.85
N GLU A 353 -24.94 -3.95 -9.22
CA GLU A 353 -26.39 -4.21 -9.25
C GLU A 353 -27.07 -3.74 -10.55
N GLY A 354 -26.33 -3.12 -11.48
CA GLY A 354 -26.86 -2.61 -12.75
C GLY A 354 -27.54 -1.23 -12.67
N SER A 355 -27.59 -0.62 -11.49
CA SER A 355 -28.20 0.69 -11.20
C SER A 355 -27.26 1.85 -11.55
N LEU A 356 -26.92 1.98 -12.84
CA LEU A 356 -25.94 2.97 -13.33
C LEU A 356 -26.36 4.43 -13.11
N GLU A 357 -27.65 4.73 -13.25
CA GLU A 357 -28.16 6.08 -13.04
C GLU A 357 -27.96 6.54 -11.59
N ASP A 358 -28.23 5.67 -10.62
CA ASP A 358 -28.08 6.00 -9.21
C ASP A 358 -26.61 6.12 -8.81
N ALA A 359 -25.74 5.31 -9.39
CA ALA A 359 -24.30 5.46 -9.21
C ALA A 359 -23.76 6.77 -9.82
N SER A 360 -24.24 7.15 -11.01
CA SER A 360 -23.90 8.44 -11.61
C SER A 360 -24.37 9.59 -10.71
N LYS A 361 -25.59 9.55 -10.17
CA LYS A 361 -26.09 10.58 -9.23
C LYS A 361 -25.21 10.71 -7.99
N VAL A 362 -24.74 9.59 -7.44
CA VAL A 362 -23.80 9.58 -6.30
C VAL A 362 -22.50 10.30 -6.67
N LEU A 363 -21.92 10.01 -7.84
CA LEU A 363 -20.67 10.64 -8.29
C LEU A 363 -20.84 12.13 -8.59
N THR A 364 -21.91 12.52 -9.29
CA THR A 364 -22.20 13.94 -9.57
C THR A 364 -22.35 14.73 -8.27
N SER A 365 -23.01 14.16 -7.25
CA SER A 365 -23.11 14.79 -5.94
C SER A 365 -21.75 14.95 -5.26
N LEU A 366 -20.86 13.96 -5.35
CA LEU A 366 -19.51 14.05 -4.79
C LEU A 366 -18.66 15.10 -5.49
N ILE A 367 -18.69 15.13 -6.83
CA ILE A 367 -17.95 16.12 -7.63
C ILE A 367 -18.38 17.53 -7.20
N LYS A 368 -19.69 17.76 -7.03
CA LYS A 368 -20.22 19.04 -6.56
C LYS A 368 -19.74 19.39 -5.15
N ASP A 369 -19.73 18.43 -4.23
CA ASP A 369 -19.24 18.65 -2.86
C ASP A 369 -17.76 19.05 -2.84
N VAL A 370 -16.93 18.42 -3.68
CA VAL A 370 -15.50 18.73 -3.84
C VAL A 370 -15.32 20.11 -4.49
N ASP A 371 -16.11 20.42 -5.52
CA ASP A 371 -16.02 21.68 -6.26
C ASP A 371 -16.35 22.91 -5.39
N ASN A 372 -17.35 22.79 -4.53
CA ASN A 372 -17.73 23.86 -3.59
C ASN A 372 -16.64 24.20 -2.57
N GLN A 373 -15.64 23.34 -2.38
CA GLN A 373 -14.60 23.45 -1.36
C GLN A 373 -13.18 23.43 -1.97
N LEU A 374 -13.08 23.62 -3.29
CA LEU A 374 -11.82 23.53 -4.04
C LEU A 374 -10.75 24.50 -3.50
N ASP A 375 -11.19 25.70 -3.13
CA ASP A 375 -10.30 26.79 -2.68
C ASP A 375 -9.61 26.49 -1.33
N LEU A 376 -10.15 25.57 -0.51
CA LEU A 376 -9.56 25.23 0.79
C LEU A 376 -8.26 24.43 0.65
N ALA A 377 -8.18 23.56 -0.36
CA ALA A 377 -7.01 22.73 -0.64
C ALA A 377 -6.94 22.41 -2.15
N PRO A 378 -6.54 23.38 -3.00
CA PRO A 378 -6.64 23.28 -4.45
C PRO A 378 -5.98 22.03 -5.04
N ASP A 379 -4.81 21.64 -4.52
CA ASP A 379 -4.06 20.50 -5.02
C ASP A 379 -4.74 19.16 -4.71
N VAL A 380 -5.22 19.00 -3.46
CA VAL A 380 -5.87 17.76 -3.00
C VAL A 380 -7.27 17.63 -3.61
N MET A 381 -8.06 18.71 -3.55
CA MET A 381 -9.42 18.73 -4.07
C MET A 381 -9.45 18.69 -5.59
N GLY A 382 -8.54 19.38 -6.27
CA GLY A 382 -8.39 19.32 -7.73
C GLY A 382 -8.07 17.90 -8.20
N SER A 383 -7.11 17.23 -7.55
CA SER A 383 -6.77 15.84 -7.87
C SER A 383 -7.96 14.88 -7.65
N LEU A 384 -8.67 15.02 -6.53
CA LEU A 384 -9.84 14.20 -6.23
C LEU A 384 -10.97 14.43 -7.26
N LYS A 385 -11.23 15.69 -7.60
CA LYS A 385 -12.23 16.07 -8.61
C LYS A 385 -11.94 15.41 -9.96
N SER A 386 -10.71 15.53 -10.48
CA SER A 386 -10.34 14.94 -11.77
C SER A 386 -10.54 13.42 -11.80
N ARG A 387 -10.25 12.70 -10.70
CA ARG A 387 -10.48 11.25 -10.61
C ARG A 387 -11.97 10.89 -10.63
N LEU A 388 -12.79 11.65 -9.89
CA LEU A 388 -14.24 11.45 -9.85
C LEU A 388 -14.88 11.73 -11.21
N GLU A 389 -14.46 12.80 -11.91
CA GLU A 389 -14.93 13.14 -13.26
C GLU A 389 -14.57 12.07 -14.29
N ALA A 390 -13.32 11.56 -14.26
CA ALA A 390 -12.89 10.48 -15.13
C ALA A 390 -13.71 9.19 -14.91
N LEU A 391 -14.08 8.91 -13.66
CA LEU A 391 -14.90 7.76 -13.32
C LEU A 391 -16.35 7.93 -13.77
N GLU A 392 -16.94 9.12 -13.58
CA GLU A 392 -18.28 9.44 -14.03
C GLU A 392 -18.38 9.35 -15.57
N ALA A 393 -17.38 9.85 -16.30
CA ALA A 393 -17.31 9.75 -17.75
C ALA A 393 -17.31 8.28 -18.22
N LYS A 394 -16.50 7.41 -17.58
CA LYS A 394 -16.46 5.97 -17.88
C LYS A 394 -17.80 5.26 -17.66
N ILE A 395 -18.58 5.67 -16.65
CA ILE A 395 -19.91 5.09 -16.37
C ILE A 395 -20.91 5.51 -17.45
N LYS A 396 -20.85 6.77 -17.90
CA LYS A 396 -21.69 7.28 -18.99
C LYS A 396 -21.35 6.62 -20.32
N GLU A 397 -20.09 6.27 -20.56
CA GLU A 397 -19.63 5.63 -21.80
C GLU A 397 -19.88 4.11 -21.88
N ASN A 398 -19.87 3.36 -20.76
CA ASN A 398 -19.91 1.90 -20.78
C ASN A 398 -20.85 1.26 -19.73
N SER A 399 -22.08 0.94 -20.14
CA SER A 399 -23.10 0.35 -19.25
C SER A 399 -22.89 -1.12 -18.86
N LYS A 400 -21.86 -1.82 -19.38
CA LYS A 400 -21.66 -3.27 -19.16
C LYS A 400 -20.41 -3.67 -18.35
N THR A 401 -19.45 -2.76 -18.12
CA THR A 401 -18.14 -3.09 -17.49
C THR A 401 -17.80 -2.23 -16.28
N ALA A 402 -18.66 -1.28 -15.92
CA ALA A 402 -18.39 -0.32 -14.85
C ALA A 402 -18.24 -0.99 -13.47
N GLY A 403 -18.96 -2.09 -13.19
CA GLY A 403 -19.02 -2.70 -11.84
C GLY A 403 -17.74 -3.39 -11.38
N LYS A 404 -16.90 -3.82 -12.32
CA LYS A 404 -15.60 -4.46 -12.05
C LYS A 404 -14.48 -3.45 -11.74
N HIS A 405 -14.55 -2.24 -12.30
CA HIS A 405 -13.52 -1.19 -12.12
C HIS A 405 -13.72 -0.33 -10.87
N LEU A 406 -14.95 -0.25 -10.36
CA LEU A 406 -15.27 0.64 -9.23
C LEU A 406 -14.86 0.11 -7.86
N MET A 407 -14.80 -1.21 -7.67
CA MET A 407 -14.30 -1.78 -6.42
C MET A 407 -12.79 -1.66 -6.31
N ALA A 408 -12.05 -1.65 -7.43
CA ALA A 408 -10.63 -1.30 -7.43
C ALA A 408 -10.42 0.16 -6.99
N GLY A 409 -11.18 1.10 -7.57
CA GLY A 409 -11.11 2.52 -7.19
C GLY A 409 -11.54 2.81 -5.74
N ALA A 410 -12.50 2.07 -5.19
CA ALA A 410 -12.95 2.27 -3.81
C ALA A 410 -12.04 1.58 -2.76
N TYR A 411 -11.29 0.55 -3.16
CA TYR A 411 -10.22 -0.07 -2.37
C TYR A 411 -8.91 0.72 -2.43
N ASP A 412 -8.60 1.37 -3.56
CA ASP A 412 -7.44 2.27 -3.73
C ASP A 412 -7.56 3.57 -2.94
N ILE A 413 -8.76 3.88 -2.45
CA ILE A 413 -9.03 5.06 -1.61
C ILE A 413 -8.87 4.73 -0.12
N GLN A 414 -8.80 3.46 0.28
CA GLN A 414 -8.74 3.04 1.70
C GLN A 414 -7.76 1.89 2.10
N TYR A 415 -7.02 1.28 1.16
CA TYR A 415 -6.01 0.18 1.26
C TYR A 415 -6.53 -1.30 1.13
N ARG A 416 -6.09 -1.93 0.00
CA ARG A 416 -5.98 -3.34 -0.53
C ARG A 416 -6.67 -4.63 0.07
N THR A 417 -7.16 -5.49 -0.87
CA THR A 417 -7.28 -7.01 -0.95
C THR A 417 -8.65 -7.77 -0.74
N ILE A 418 -8.97 -8.83 -1.55
CA ILE A 418 -10.25 -9.64 -1.60
C ILE A 418 -10.03 -11.16 -1.27
N ASP A 419 -11.04 -11.87 -0.73
CA ASP A 419 -11.11 -13.34 -0.42
C ASP A 419 -12.28 -14.05 -1.18
N PRO A 420 -12.17 -15.29 -1.74
CA PRO A 420 -13.30 -16.00 -2.35
C PRO A 420 -13.59 -17.44 -1.84
N ILE A 421 -14.79 -17.65 -1.27
CA ILE A 421 -15.57 -18.90 -1.37
C ILE A 421 -16.87 -18.52 -2.07
N SER A 422 -16.99 -18.78 -3.38
CA SER A 422 -18.26 -18.65 -4.10
C SER A 422 -18.93 -20.02 -4.19
N GLU A 423 -20.22 -20.10 -3.86
CA GLU A 423 -21.06 -21.31 -3.96
C GLU A 423 -21.34 -21.75 -5.42
N GLU A 424 -20.73 -21.09 -6.40
CA GLU A 424 -20.95 -21.28 -7.84
C GLU A 424 -19.86 -22.11 -8.54
N VAL A 425 -18.87 -22.66 -7.82
CA VAL A 425 -17.76 -23.42 -8.44
C VAL A 425 -18.00 -24.93 -8.37
N GLU A 426 -18.04 -25.59 -9.53
CA GLU A 426 -18.12 -27.04 -9.65
C GLU A 426 -16.71 -27.68 -9.56
N TYR A 427 -16.52 -28.64 -8.65
CA TYR A 427 -15.20 -29.18 -8.31
C TYR A 427 -14.84 -30.45 -9.10
N HIS A 428 -13.55 -30.63 -9.39
CA HIS A 428 -13.04 -31.80 -10.11
C HIS A 428 -11.70 -32.31 -9.57
N ASP A 429 -11.31 -33.54 -9.95
CA ASP A 429 -10.16 -34.26 -9.35
C ASP A 429 -8.84 -34.12 -10.13
N HIS A 430 -8.76 -33.14 -11.03
CA HIS A 430 -7.50 -32.80 -11.69
C HIS A 430 -6.46 -32.27 -10.69
N ILE A 431 -5.19 -32.62 -10.93
CA ILE A 431 -4.06 -32.29 -10.05
C ILE A 431 -3.34 -31.06 -10.61
N PHE A 432 -3.25 -30.02 -9.79
CA PHE A 432 -2.40 -28.87 -10.09
C PHE A 432 -1.02 -29.07 -9.45
N VAL A 433 0.06 -28.95 -10.23
CA VAL A 433 1.42 -29.08 -9.71
C VAL A 433 2.15 -27.75 -9.84
N TYR A 434 2.47 -27.17 -8.69
CA TYR A 434 3.25 -25.97 -8.55
C TYR A 434 4.72 -26.33 -8.30
N LYS A 435 5.59 -26.02 -9.25
CA LYS A 435 7.03 -26.26 -9.12
C LYS A 435 7.69 -25.00 -8.58
N SER A 436 8.29 -25.09 -7.40
CA SER A 436 9.06 -23.98 -6.87
C SER A 436 10.27 -23.71 -7.75
N VAL A 437 10.51 -22.43 -7.95
CA VAL A 437 11.74 -21.90 -8.53
C VAL A 437 12.42 -21.13 -7.40
N GLY A 438 13.45 -21.71 -6.78
CA GLY A 438 14.18 -21.11 -5.65
C GLY A 438 13.48 -21.21 -4.28
N ASP A 439 13.99 -20.46 -3.29
CA ASP A 439 13.49 -20.47 -1.90
C ASP A 439 12.07 -19.88 -1.79
N ILE A 440 11.28 -20.38 -0.83
CA ILE A 440 9.96 -19.83 -0.51
C ILE A 440 10.13 -18.96 0.73
N ASP A 441 9.90 -17.67 0.59
CA ASP A 441 10.03 -16.65 1.64
C ASP A 441 8.84 -15.69 1.60
N LEU A 442 8.86 -14.64 2.43
CA LEU A 442 7.82 -13.60 2.48
C LEU A 442 7.40 -13.05 1.10
N TYR A 443 8.29 -13.00 0.10
CA TYR A 443 8.06 -12.42 -1.23
C TYR A 443 7.38 -13.40 -2.20
N LYS A 444 7.65 -14.71 -2.10
CA LYS A 444 6.96 -15.72 -2.93
C LYS A 444 5.65 -16.24 -2.34
N CYS A 445 5.37 -15.88 -1.09
CA CYS A 445 4.12 -16.24 -0.42
C CYS A 445 2.86 -15.66 -1.10
N PRO A 446 2.82 -14.38 -1.53
CA PRO A 446 1.68 -13.83 -2.26
C PRO A 446 1.41 -14.50 -3.60
N GLU A 447 2.44 -14.80 -4.39
CA GLU A 447 2.30 -15.46 -5.71
C GLU A 447 1.81 -16.90 -5.57
N LEU A 448 2.42 -17.68 -4.67
CA LEU A 448 1.99 -19.04 -4.38
C LEU A 448 0.51 -19.08 -3.93
N LYS A 449 0.06 -18.08 -3.16
CA LYS A 449 -1.34 -17.95 -2.76
C LYS A 449 -2.24 -17.62 -3.94
N SER A 450 -1.91 -16.61 -4.74
CA SER A 450 -2.71 -16.18 -5.89
C SER A 450 -2.88 -17.32 -6.90
N ASN A 451 -1.82 -18.07 -7.21
CA ASN A 451 -1.87 -19.20 -8.13
C ASN A 451 -2.79 -20.32 -7.63
N VAL A 452 -2.67 -20.68 -6.36
CA VAL A 452 -3.53 -21.73 -5.80
C VAL A 452 -4.99 -21.24 -5.69
N GLN A 453 -5.21 -19.96 -5.35
CA GLN A 453 -6.54 -19.37 -5.29
C GLN A 453 -7.21 -19.31 -6.67
N GLU A 454 -6.49 -18.96 -7.73
CA GLU A 454 -7.00 -18.98 -9.10
C GLU A 454 -7.39 -20.40 -9.53
N LYS A 455 -6.54 -21.40 -9.28
CA LYS A 455 -6.87 -22.80 -9.59
C LYS A 455 -8.02 -23.33 -8.73
N MET A 456 -8.15 -22.86 -7.51
CA MET A 456 -9.31 -23.14 -6.70
C MET A 456 -10.60 -22.53 -7.29
N LEU A 457 -10.55 -21.35 -7.90
CA LEU A 457 -11.71 -20.79 -8.62
C LEU A 457 -12.09 -21.61 -9.85
N GLU A 458 -11.13 -22.30 -10.47
CA GLU A 458 -11.36 -23.24 -11.59
C GLU A 458 -11.89 -24.62 -11.15
N GLY A 459 -11.97 -24.90 -9.84
CA GLY A 459 -12.51 -26.16 -9.31
C GLY A 459 -11.45 -27.18 -8.88
N TYR A 460 -10.15 -26.84 -8.92
CA TYR A 460 -9.08 -27.71 -8.43
C TYR A 460 -9.09 -27.83 -6.91
N ARG A 461 -8.90 -29.07 -6.44
CA ARG A 461 -8.83 -29.39 -5.01
C ARG A 461 -7.59 -30.19 -4.61
N PHE A 462 -6.85 -30.77 -5.58
CA PHE A 462 -5.59 -31.47 -5.31
C PHE A 462 -4.40 -30.69 -5.86
N VAL A 463 -3.45 -30.38 -4.99
CA VAL A 463 -2.27 -29.57 -5.34
C VAL A 463 -0.99 -30.25 -4.88
N ILE A 464 0.05 -30.25 -5.72
CA ILE A 464 1.39 -30.71 -5.37
C ILE A 464 2.35 -29.53 -5.48
N ILE A 465 3.15 -29.27 -4.44
CA ILE A 465 4.21 -28.26 -4.44
C ILE A 465 5.57 -28.96 -4.48
N ASN A 466 6.29 -28.83 -5.60
CA ASN A 466 7.62 -29.41 -5.76
C ASN A 466 8.71 -28.44 -5.28
N LEU A 467 9.50 -28.82 -4.28
CA LEU A 467 10.52 -28.01 -3.62
C LEU A 467 11.98 -28.34 -4.00
N LYS A 468 12.21 -29.05 -5.11
CA LYS A 468 13.55 -29.44 -5.57
C LYS A 468 14.55 -28.30 -5.66
N SER A 469 14.03 -27.13 -6.01
CA SER A 469 14.78 -25.90 -6.24
C SER A 469 14.91 -25.03 -4.98
N SER A 470 14.27 -25.40 -3.87
CA SER A 470 14.22 -24.65 -2.62
C SER A 470 15.23 -25.20 -1.61
N SER A 471 16.15 -24.35 -1.17
CA SER A 471 17.19 -24.59 -0.18
C SER A 471 16.88 -24.01 1.21
N TYR A 472 15.94 -23.08 1.32
CA TYR A 472 15.52 -22.44 2.56
C TYR A 472 14.03 -22.06 2.53
N ILE A 473 13.40 -22.07 3.70
CA ILE A 473 12.05 -21.55 3.92
C ILE A 473 12.01 -20.73 5.22
N ASP A 474 11.29 -19.61 5.23
CA ASP A 474 11.10 -18.75 6.39
C ASP A 474 9.74 -19.01 7.10
N SER A 475 9.44 -18.24 8.16
CA SER A 475 8.16 -18.32 8.88
C SER A 475 6.94 -17.95 8.01
N SER A 476 7.14 -17.12 6.98
CA SER A 476 6.10 -16.64 6.06
C SER A 476 5.69 -17.74 5.08
N ALA A 477 6.67 -18.50 4.57
CA ALA A 477 6.49 -19.66 3.72
C ALA A 477 5.75 -20.80 4.43
N ILE A 478 6.12 -21.08 5.67
CA ILE A 478 5.43 -22.06 6.52
C ILE A 478 3.96 -21.65 6.73
N GLY A 479 3.72 -20.38 7.06
CA GLY A 479 2.36 -19.84 7.20
C GLY A 479 1.53 -19.97 5.92
N THR A 480 2.16 -19.73 4.78
CA THR A 480 1.51 -19.85 3.46
C THR A 480 1.16 -21.29 3.10
N LEU A 481 2.03 -22.26 3.36
CA LEU A 481 1.76 -23.68 3.09
C LEU A 481 0.66 -24.26 3.98
N ILE A 482 0.62 -23.88 5.26
CA ILE A 482 -0.46 -24.26 6.18
C ILE A 482 -1.80 -23.66 5.70
N GLN A 483 -1.78 -22.40 5.26
CA GLN A 483 -2.97 -21.69 4.78
C GLN A 483 -3.55 -22.38 3.53
N ILE A 484 -2.70 -22.72 2.56
CA ILE A 484 -3.10 -23.44 1.34
C ILE A 484 -3.61 -24.85 1.65
N SER A 485 -2.93 -25.60 2.53
CA SER A 485 -3.39 -26.94 2.95
C SER A 485 -4.81 -26.88 3.56
N GLY A 486 -5.08 -25.85 4.37
CA GLY A 486 -6.41 -25.61 4.94
C GLY A 486 -7.46 -25.26 3.89
N TRP A 487 -7.10 -24.46 2.87
CA TRP A 487 -7.98 -24.12 1.75
C TRP A 487 -8.46 -25.36 0.98
N LEU A 488 -7.55 -26.30 0.68
CA LEU A 488 -7.83 -27.48 -0.16
C LEU A 488 -8.54 -28.61 0.58
N LYS A 489 -8.18 -28.89 1.84
CA LYS A 489 -8.83 -29.92 2.68
C LYS A 489 -10.32 -29.68 2.85
N ARG A 490 -10.75 -28.41 3.00
CA ARG A 490 -12.17 -28.05 3.12
C ARG A 490 -12.99 -28.34 1.87
N ARG A 491 -12.34 -28.50 0.71
CA ARG A 491 -12.97 -28.86 -0.57
C ARG A 491 -12.84 -30.35 -0.89
N GLY A 492 -12.47 -31.18 0.08
CA GLY A 492 -12.29 -32.62 -0.07
C GLY A 492 -10.99 -33.03 -0.77
N GLY A 493 -10.09 -32.08 -1.06
CA GLY A 493 -8.82 -32.33 -1.71
C GLY A 493 -7.61 -32.24 -0.76
N GLU A 494 -6.40 -32.23 -1.31
CA GLU A 494 -5.17 -32.41 -0.52
C GLU A 494 -3.98 -31.64 -1.10
N LEU A 495 -3.09 -31.19 -0.21
CA LEU A 495 -1.80 -30.58 -0.54
C LEU A 495 -0.67 -31.58 -0.23
N ILE A 496 0.18 -31.85 -1.21
CA ILE A 496 1.39 -32.67 -1.04
C ILE A 496 2.63 -31.87 -1.43
N VAL A 497 3.73 -32.02 -0.69
CA VAL A 497 5.01 -31.38 -0.99
C VAL A 497 6.03 -32.42 -1.45
N SER A 498 6.78 -32.17 -2.53
CA SER A 498 7.76 -33.14 -3.07
C SER A 498 9.17 -32.56 -3.20
N ASP A 499 10.17 -33.44 -3.36
CA ASP A 499 11.58 -33.10 -3.67
C ASP A 499 12.25 -32.13 -2.67
N LEU A 500 11.98 -32.23 -1.36
CA LEU A 500 12.61 -31.36 -0.36
C LEU A 500 14.12 -31.58 -0.25
N ARG A 501 14.90 -30.50 -0.15
CA ARG A 501 16.32 -30.53 0.25
C ARG A 501 16.49 -30.69 1.76
N ASP A 502 17.64 -31.21 2.19
CA ASP A 502 17.90 -31.59 3.59
C ASP A 502 17.77 -30.42 4.59
N SER A 503 18.17 -29.21 4.19
CA SER A 503 18.00 -27.97 4.98
C SER A 503 16.53 -27.65 5.25
N VAL A 504 15.65 -27.88 4.26
CA VAL A 504 14.21 -27.64 4.36
C VAL A 504 13.51 -28.79 5.08
N LYS A 505 13.92 -30.05 4.87
CA LYS A 505 13.46 -31.22 5.66
C LYS A 505 13.69 -31.04 7.16
N LYS A 506 14.85 -30.47 7.54
CA LYS A 506 15.17 -30.17 8.94
C LYS A 506 14.22 -29.11 9.53
N VAL A 507 13.83 -28.11 8.75
CA VAL A 507 12.82 -27.13 9.16
C VAL A 507 11.46 -27.82 9.37
N PHE A 508 11.00 -28.65 8.42
CA PHE A 508 9.72 -29.38 8.51
C PHE A 508 9.62 -30.33 9.72
N SER A 509 10.71 -31.02 10.07
CA SER A 509 10.77 -31.90 11.24
C SER A 509 10.81 -31.13 12.57
N ILE A 510 11.57 -30.04 12.65
CA ILE A 510 11.62 -29.15 13.83
C ILE A 510 10.26 -28.49 14.09
N THR A 511 9.54 -28.11 13.03
CA THR A 511 8.22 -27.46 13.12
C THR A 511 7.05 -28.45 13.13
N ARG A 512 7.32 -29.77 13.11
CA ARG A 512 6.34 -30.87 13.11
C ARG A 512 5.29 -30.82 11.98
N LEU A 513 5.63 -30.18 10.86
CA LEU A 513 4.72 -29.97 9.73
C LEU A 513 4.28 -31.28 9.05
N GLU A 514 5.05 -32.35 9.18
CA GLU A 514 4.79 -33.69 8.61
C GLU A 514 3.48 -34.32 9.13
N SER A 515 2.99 -33.87 10.28
CA SER A 515 1.68 -34.29 10.83
C SER A 515 0.48 -33.61 10.14
N HIS A 516 0.71 -32.56 9.35
CA HIS A 516 -0.34 -31.74 8.74
C HIS A 516 -0.29 -31.73 7.22
N ILE A 517 0.90 -31.88 6.61
CA ILE A 517 1.13 -31.86 5.16
C ILE A 517 1.87 -33.13 4.77
N ARG A 518 1.37 -33.87 3.77
CA ARG A 518 2.06 -35.07 3.26
C ARG A 518 3.26 -34.69 2.40
N VAL A 519 4.32 -35.47 2.54
CA VAL A 519 5.58 -35.28 1.85
C VAL A 519 5.92 -36.51 1.02
N ALA A 520 6.38 -36.31 -0.21
CA ALA A 520 6.87 -37.37 -1.10
C ALA A 520 8.33 -37.10 -1.51
N GLU A 521 9.09 -38.15 -1.80
CA GLU A 521 10.50 -37.99 -2.19
C GLU A 521 10.67 -37.35 -3.58
N THR A 522 9.76 -37.64 -4.51
CA THR A 522 9.76 -37.08 -5.88
C THR A 522 8.35 -36.68 -6.30
N GLU A 523 8.25 -35.82 -7.32
CA GLU A 523 6.98 -35.44 -7.91
C GLU A 523 6.22 -36.63 -8.52
N GLU A 524 6.92 -37.56 -9.17
CA GLU A 524 6.27 -38.75 -9.74
C GLU A 524 5.62 -39.61 -8.64
N ALA A 525 6.28 -39.75 -7.49
CA ALA A 525 5.72 -40.43 -6.33
C ALA A 525 4.53 -39.66 -5.75
N ALA A 526 4.60 -38.33 -5.69
CA ALA A 526 3.49 -37.48 -5.25
C ALA A 526 2.24 -37.66 -6.14
N ARG A 527 2.41 -37.79 -7.46
CA ARG A 527 1.29 -38.02 -8.40
C ARG A 527 0.62 -39.37 -8.17
N LEU A 528 1.40 -40.43 -7.93
CA LEU A 528 0.86 -41.77 -7.62
C LEU A 528 0.04 -41.75 -6.33
N ILE A 529 0.53 -41.09 -5.27
CA ILE A 529 -0.20 -40.96 -3.99
C ILE A 529 -1.57 -40.29 -4.20
N VAL A 530 -1.63 -39.21 -4.99
CA VAL A 530 -2.90 -38.54 -5.26
C VAL A 530 -3.85 -39.42 -6.09
N SER A 531 -3.33 -40.16 -7.08
CA SER A 531 -4.14 -41.11 -7.87
C SER A 531 -4.75 -42.22 -7.01
N ASP A 532 -4.00 -42.79 -6.07
CA ASP A 532 -4.52 -43.80 -5.14
C ASP A 532 -5.62 -43.21 -4.24
N VAL A 533 -5.41 -42.00 -3.68
CA VAL A 533 -6.41 -41.30 -2.85
C VAL A 533 -7.71 -41.02 -3.61
N ILE A 534 -7.65 -40.75 -4.91
CA ILE A 534 -8.84 -40.53 -5.75
C ILE A 534 -9.57 -41.85 -6.01
N GLN A 535 -8.83 -42.94 -6.30
CA GLN A 535 -9.41 -44.27 -6.56
C GLN A 535 -10.07 -44.87 -5.32
N GLU A 536 -9.44 -44.78 -4.15
CA GLU A 536 -10.00 -45.26 -2.88
C GLU A 536 -11.31 -44.56 -2.48
N ARG A 537 -11.52 -43.32 -2.94
CA ARG A 537 -12.71 -42.50 -2.63
C ARG A 537 -13.82 -42.58 -3.67
N SER A 538 -13.55 -43.18 -4.82
CA SER A 538 -14.51 -43.40 -5.91
C SER A 538 -15.25 -44.76 -5.78
N LEU A 539 -14.78 -45.61 -4.87
CA LEU A 539 -15.38 -46.87 -4.41
C LEU A 539 -16.14 -46.64 -3.10
#